data_AF-A0A7R8ZZS8-F1
#
_entry.id   AF-A0A7R8ZZS8-F1
#
_cell.length_a   1.000
_cell.length_b   1.000
_cell.length_c   1.000
_cell.angle_alpha   90.00
_cell.angle_beta   90.00
_cell.angle_gamma   90.00
#
_symmetry.space_group_name_H-M   'P 1'
#
loop_
_entity.id
_entity.type
_entity.pdbx_description
1 polymer ?
#
loop_
_entity_poly.entity_id
_entity_poly.type
_entity_poly.pdbx_seq_one_letter_code
_entity_poly.pdbx_strand_id
1 'polypeptide(L)'
;AGIVLTASHNPPEYNGYKVYWNDGGQIVPPEDKEIVEAIDQVDYKDVNYDRQQDEIKIIPDDLEKEYIADCHKYVLQDSTKGRDQLKIVFTPIHGTSVHLLPRTLYSAGFRNIFLVEDQLKPSGDFPTVKSPNPEEPEALAKAIELAKETEADILIGTDPDADRLGVG
;
A
#
# COMPACT_ATOMS: atom_id res chain seq x y z
N ALA A 1 -11.03 -15.55 -1.20
CA ALA A 1 -9.90 -15.61 -0.26
C ALA A 1 -8.64 -15.17 -1.00
N GLY A 2 -7.67 -14.61 -0.28
CA GLY A 2 -6.42 -14.11 -0.85
C GLY A 2 -5.31 -14.09 0.19
N ILE A 3 -4.06 -14.09 -0.27
CA ILE A 3 -2.87 -13.95 0.57
C ILE A 3 -2.12 -12.71 0.10
N VAL A 4 -1.76 -11.84 1.04
CA VAL A 4 -0.91 -10.69 0.80
C VAL A 4 0.43 -10.94 1.47
N LEU A 5 1.52 -10.95 0.71
CA LEU A 5 2.87 -11.09 1.24
C LEU A 5 3.35 -9.71 1.70
N THR A 6 3.38 -9.50 3.01
CA THR A 6 3.69 -8.21 3.63
C THR A 6 4.02 -8.38 5.12
N ALA A 7 4.92 -7.55 5.62
CA ALA A 7 5.13 -7.32 7.06
C ALA A 7 4.67 -5.91 7.48
N SER A 8 3.82 -5.26 6.68
CA SER A 8 3.34 -3.89 6.88
C SER A 8 4.51 -2.92 7.07
N HIS A 9 4.54 -2.22 8.19
CA HIS A 9 5.51 -1.21 8.57
C HIS A 9 6.76 -1.77 9.27
N ASN A 10 6.93 -3.11 9.32
CA ASN A 10 8.08 -3.70 9.98
C ASN A 10 9.42 -3.39 9.26
N PRO A 11 10.54 -3.42 9.99
CA PRO A 11 11.88 -3.29 9.42
C PRO A 11 12.21 -4.34 8.34
N PRO A 12 13.21 -4.09 7.46
CA PRO A 12 13.58 -4.94 6.32
C PRO A 12 13.82 -6.42 6.62
N GLU A 13 14.31 -6.74 7.83
CA GLU A 13 14.61 -8.11 8.23
C GLU A 13 13.37 -8.98 8.48
N TYR A 14 12.18 -8.37 8.57
CA TYR A 14 10.92 -9.07 8.76
C TYR A 14 10.17 -9.26 7.45
N ASN A 15 9.56 -10.43 7.30
CA ASN A 15 8.57 -10.70 6.25
C ASN A 15 7.38 -11.44 6.86
N GLY A 16 6.24 -11.41 6.19
CA GLY A 16 5.01 -12.00 6.68
C GLY A 16 4.01 -12.25 5.57
N TYR A 17 2.88 -12.82 5.95
CA TYR A 17 1.72 -12.91 5.08
C TYR A 17 0.45 -12.61 5.87
N LYS A 18 -0.50 -11.94 5.21
CA LYS A 18 -1.86 -11.71 5.70
C LYS A 18 -2.81 -12.58 4.88
N VAL A 19 -3.74 -13.27 5.53
CA VAL A 19 -4.76 -14.09 4.87
C VAL A 19 -6.11 -13.38 4.95
N TYR A 20 -6.76 -13.27 3.79
CA TYR A 20 -8.07 -12.66 3.63
C TYR A 20 -9.07 -13.70 3.14
N TRP A 21 -10.32 -13.61 3.61
CA TRP A 21 -11.36 -14.59 3.27
C TRP A 21 -12.19 -14.17 2.04
N ASN A 22 -13.31 -14.86 1.80
CA ASN A 22 -14.17 -14.63 0.64
C ASN A 22 -14.98 -13.33 0.73
N ASP A 23 -15.06 -12.73 1.91
CA ASP A 23 -15.68 -11.42 2.16
C ASP A 23 -14.69 -10.25 2.00
N GLY A 24 -13.41 -10.53 1.75
CA GLY A 24 -12.35 -9.52 1.64
C GLY A 24 -11.82 -9.02 2.99
N GLY A 25 -12.32 -9.53 4.11
CA GLY A 25 -11.78 -9.26 5.45
C GLY A 25 -10.58 -10.15 5.76
N GLN A 26 -9.71 -9.68 6.64
CA GLN A 26 -8.66 -10.54 7.22
C GLN A 26 -9.32 -11.64 8.06
N ILE A 27 -8.77 -12.85 8.02
CA ILE A 27 -9.29 -13.98 8.80
C ILE A 27 -9.35 -13.66 10.30
N VAL A 28 -10.36 -14.20 10.96
CA VAL A 28 -10.60 -14.11 12.42
C VAL A 28 -10.88 -15.53 12.94
N PRO A 29 -11.01 -15.74 14.26
CA PRO A 29 -11.45 -17.03 14.77
C PRO A 29 -12.85 -17.43 14.27
N PRO A 30 -13.07 -18.72 13.94
CA PRO A 30 -12.16 -19.86 14.14
C PRO A 30 -11.18 -20.19 13.01
N GLU A 31 -11.28 -19.54 11.84
CA GLU A 31 -10.53 -19.91 10.63
C GLU A 31 -9.01 -19.83 10.81
N ASP A 32 -8.53 -18.92 11.65
CA ASP A 32 -7.12 -18.77 12.01
C ASP A 32 -6.53 -20.05 12.64
N LYS A 33 -7.27 -20.68 13.56
CA LYS A 33 -6.85 -21.91 14.24
C LYS A 33 -6.81 -23.08 13.28
N GLU A 34 -7.82 -23.21 12.42
CA GLU A 34 -7.87 -24.30 11.44
C GLU A 34 -6.68 -24.24 10.48
N ILE A 35 -6.27 -23.04 10.06
CA ILE A 35 -5.08 -22.85 9.23
C ILE A 35 -3.81 -23.24 9.99
N VAL A 36 -3.66 -22.83 11.24
CA VAL A 36 -2.49 -23.23 12.07
C VAL A 36 -2.42 -24.74 12.25
N GLU A 37 -3.54 -25.38 12.58
CA GLU A 37 -3.61 -26.84 12.74
C GLU A 37 -3.27 -27.58 11.43
N ALA A 38 -3.67 -27.03 10.28
CA ALA A 38 -3.30 -27.59 8.98
C ALA A 38 -1.80 -27.41 8.69
N ILE A 39 -1.21 -26.25 9.00
CA ILE A 39 0.23 -26.00 8.85
C ILE A 39 1.04 -26.96 9.72
N ASP A 40 0.63 -27.16 10.97
CA ASP A 40 1.32 -28.04 11.92
C ASP A 40 1.31 -29.52 11.50
N GLN A 41 0.42 -29.91 10.58
CA GLN A 41 0.34 -31.27 10.02
C GLN A 41 1.19 -31.47 8.76
N VAL A 42 1.77 -30.41 8.19
CA VAL A 42 2.57 -30.49 6.96
C VAL A 42 4.04 -30.64 7.30
N ASP A 43 4.66 -31.74 6.86
CA ASP A 43 6.12 -31.85 6.88
C ASP A 43 6.74 -31.07 5.72
N TYR A 44 7.89 -30.43 5.96
CA TYR A 44 8.63 -29.68 4.94
C TYR A 44 8.90 -30.47 3.64
N LYS A 45 9.12 -31.78 3.76
CA LYS A 45 9.38 -32.69 2.63
C LYS A 45 8.15 -32.87 1.71
N ASP A 46 6.96 -32.56 2.21
CA ASP A 46 5.69 -32.72 1.49
C ASP A 46 5.32 -31.45 0.72
N VAL A 47 6.07 -30.36 0.90
CA VAL A 47 5.87 -29.12 0.15
C VAL A 47 6.28 -29.33 -1.31
N ASN A 48 5.34 -29.08 -2.22
CA ASN A 48 5.62 -29.10 -3.64
C ASN A 48 6.31 -27.80 -4.08
N TYR A 49 7.59 -27.89 -4.45
CA TYR A 49 8.38 -26.78 -4.97
C TYR A 49 8.33 -26.66 -6.50
N ASP A 50 7.71 -27.62 -7.19
CA ASP A 50 7.56 -27.57 -8.65
C ASP A 50 6.50 -26.53 -9.01
N ARG A 51 6.98 -25.33 -9.37
CA ARG A 51 6.14 -24.22 -9.79
C ARG A 51 5.34 -24.58 -11.04
N GLN A 52 4.03 -24.75 -10.88
CA GLN A 52 3.10 -24.96 -11.98
C GLN A 52 2.78 -23.61 -12.65
N GLN A 53 3.66 -23.16 -13.55
CA GLN A 53 3.55 -21.84 -14.19
C GLN A 53 2.23 -21.69 -14.98
N ASP A 54 1.70 -22.77 -15.55
CA ASP A 54 0.46 -22.77 -16.32
C ASP A 54 -0.80 -22.54 -15.44
N GLU A 55 -0.70 -22.75 -14.13
CA GLU A 55 -1.78 -22.45 -13.17
C GLU A 55 -1.76 -20.99 -12.69
N ILE A 56 -0.67 -20.26 -12.94
CA ILE A 56 -0.50 -18.87 -12.52
C ILE A 56 -1.12 -17.95 -13.56
N LYS A 57 -2.22 -17.30 -13.18
CA LYS A 57 -2.83 -16.23 -13.96
C LYS A 57 -2.46 -14.89 -13.36
N ILE A 58 -1.80 -14.05 -14.16
CA ILE A 58 -1.51 -12.67 -13.77
C ILE A 58 -2.78 -11.86 -13.92
N ILE A 59 -3.14 -11.13 -12.87
CA ILE A 59 -4.27 -10.20 -12.88
C ILE A 59 -3.89 -9.02 -13.80
N PRO A 60 -4.74 -8.68 -14.78
CA PRO A 60 -4.47 -7.57 -15.68
C PRO A 60 -4.63 -6.23 -14.96
N ASP A 61 -3.87 -5.23 -15.43
CA ASP A 61 -3.87 -3.85 -14.90
C ASP A 61 -5.26 -3.17 -14.92
N ASP A 62 -6.23 -3.67 -15.70
CA ASP A 62 -7.58 -3.12 -15.74
C ASP A 62 -8.30 -3.21 -14.38
N LEU A 63 -7.93 -4.16 -13.52
CA LEU A 63 -8.47 -4.23 -12.16
C LEU A 63 -8.11 -2.97 -11.34
N GLU A 64 -6.94 -2.36 -11.57
CA GLU A 64 -6.57 -1.11 -10.90
C GLU A 64 -7.52 0.03 -11.26
N LYS A 65 -7.97 0.08 -12.52
CA LYS A 65 -8.92 1.11 -12.99
C LYS A 65 -10.28 0.92 -12.32
N GLU A 66 -10.74 -0.33 -12.20
CA GLU A 66 -11.98 -0.67 -11.49
C GLU A 66 -11.88 -0.30 -10.00
N TYR A 67 -10.75 -0.62 -9.35
CA TYR A 67 -10.49 -0.25 -7.97
C TYR A 67 -10.54 1.27 -7.77
N ILE A 68 -9.85 2.03 -8.62
CA ILE A 68 -9.87 3.51 -8.59
C ILE A 68 -11.30 4.04 -8.80
N ALA A 69 -12.05 3.48 -9.75
CA ALA A 69 -13.44 3.86 -10.01
C ALA A 69 -14.35 3.59 -8.80
N ASP A 70 -14.13 2.48 -8.09
CA ASP A 70 -14.84 2.14 -6.86
C ASP A 70 -14.51 3.10 -5.72
N CYS A 71 -13.25 3.51 -5.55
CA CYS A 71 -12.88 4.55 -4.58
C CYS A 71 -13.66 5.85 -4.77
N HIS A 72 -13.90 6.27 -6.02
CA HIS A 72 -14.65 7.50 -6.31
C HIS A 72 -16.10 7.46 -5.84
N LYS A 73 -16.70 6.28 -5.69
CA LYS A 73 -18.09 6.14 -5.19
C LYS A 73 -18.24 6.60 -3.73
N TYR A 74 -17.15 6.67 -2.98
CA TYR A 74 -17.13 7.06 -1.57
C TYR A 74 -16.73 8.52 -1.36
N VAL A 75 -16.50 9.29 -2.43
CA VAL A 75 -16.17 10.70 -2.35
C VAL A 75 -17.43 11.50 -1.99
N LEU A 76 -17.41 12.22 -0.88
CA LEU A 76 -18.58 12.94 -0.34
C LEU A 76 -19.02 14.15 -1.18
N GLN A 77 -18.14 14.65 -2.06
CA GLN A 77 -18.42 15.80 -2.92
C GLN A 77 -18.10 15.46 -4.38
N ASP A 78 -19.14 15.47 -5.23
CA ASP A 78 -18.99 15.24 -6.67
C ASP A 78 -18.25 16.38 -7.39
N SER A 79 -18.15 17.56 -6.77
CA SER A 79 -17.44 18.70 -7.34
C SER A 79 -15.92 18.54 -7.24
N THR A 80 -15.23 18.72 -8.36
CA THR A 80 -13.77 18.83 -8.43
C THR A 80 -13.27 20.27 -8.27
N LYS A 81 -14.17 21.25 -8.15
CA LYS A 81 -13.82 22.68 -8.10
C LYS A 81 -12.82 22.96 -6.97
N GLY A 82 -11.64 23.47 -7.34
CA GLY A 82 -10.58 23.85 -6.40
C GLY A 82 -9.62 22.72 -6.03
N ARG A 83 -9.88 21.47 -6.42
CA ARG A 83 -8.93 20.35 -6.20
C ARG A 83 -7.62 20.54 -6.96
N ASP A 84 -7.69 21.23 -8.09
CA ASP A 84 -6.55 21.61 -8.93
C ASP A 84 -5.70 22.75 -8.35
N GLN A 85 -6.17 23.40 -7.29
CA GLN A 85 -5.42 24.45 -6.57
C GLN A 85 -4.67 23.88 -5.37
N LEU A 86 -5.14 22.76 -4.81
CA LEU A 86 -4.49 22.10 -3.67
C LEU A 86 -3.17 21.47 -4.09
N LYS A 87 -2.13 21.77 -3.33
CA LYS A 87 -0.79 21.18 -3.42
C LYS A 87 -0.67 20.04 -2.43
N ILE A 88 -0.42 18.84 -2.94
CA ILE A 88 -0.31 17.62 -2.14
C ILE A 88 1.10 17.08 -2.28
N VAL A 89 1.79 16.86 -1.16
CA VAL A 89 3.00 16.02 -1.13
C VAL A 89 2.60 14.60 -0.80
N PHE A 90 3.15 13.64 -1.55
CA PHE A 90 2.94 12.23 -1.31
C PHE A 90 4.26 11.45 -1.24
N THR A 91 4.36 10.57 -0.24
CA THR A 91 5.38 9.52 -0.18
C THR A 91 4.77 8.13 0.03
N PRO A 92 5.14 7.14 -0.79
CA PRO A 92 4.78 5.74 -0.56
C PRO A 92 5.76 5.03 0.40
N ILE A 93 6.84 5.69 0.83
CA ILE A 93 7.92 5.12 1.66
C ILE A 93 8.44 3.77 1.08
N HIS A 94 8.80 3.76 -0.21
CA HIS A 94 9.19 2.55 -0.96
C HIS A 94 8.12 1.44 -1.00
N GLY A 95 6.87 1.80 -0.75
CA GLY A 95 5.71 0.92 -0.75
C GLY A 95 5.02 0.75 -2.10
N THR A 96 3.99 -0.09 -2.07
CA THR A 96 3.19 -0.49 -3.23
C THR A 96 2.22 0.60 -3.70
N SER A 97 1.84 1.54 -2.83
CA SER A 97 0.90 2.63 -3.12
C SER A 97 1.34 3.58 -4.22
N VAL A 98 2.63 3.58 -4.60
CA VAL A 98 3.17 4.40 -5.69
C VAL A 98 2.41 4.23 -7.01
N HIS A 99 1.88 3.03 -7.26
CA HIS A 99 1.16 2.71 -8.49
C HIS A 99 -0.29 3.20 -8.49
N LEU A 100 -0.93 3.25 -7.31
CA LEU A 100 -2.36 3.51 -7.19
C LEU A 100 -2.66 4.92 -6.70
N LEU A 101 -2.10 5.35 -5.57
CA LEU A 101 -2.56 6.55 -4.89
C LEU A 101 -2.43 7.83 -5.74
N PRO A 102 -1.30 8.09 -6.44
CA PRO A 102 -1.21 9.25 -7.33
C PRO A 102 -2.28 9.21 -8.44
N ARG A 103 -2.54 8.03 -9.04
CA ARG A 103 -3.55 7.86 -10.09
C ARG A 103 -4.97 8.08 -9.55
N THR A 104 -5.26 7.63 -8.33
CA THR A 104 -6.53 7.89 -7.64
C THR A 104 -6.73 9.38 -7.41
N LEU A 105 -5.72 10.10 -6.91
CA LEU A 105 -5.79 11.54 -6.70
C LEU A 105 -5.94 12.31 -8.03
N TYR A 106 -5.17 11.93 -9.06
CA TYR A 106 -5.31 12.52 -10.40
C TYR A 106 -6.71 12.29 -10.98
N SER A 107 -7.25 11.08 -10.90
CA SER A 107 -8.61 10.82 -11.39
C SER A 107 -9.69 11.55 -10.58
N ALA A 108 -9.44 11.86 -9.30
CA ALA A 108 -10.31 12.71 -8.47
C ALA A 108 -10.19 14.21 -8.81
N GLY A 109 -9.34 14.63 -9.74
CA GLY A 109 -9.22 16.03 -10.16
C GLY A 109 -8.13 16.84 -9.45
N PHE A 110 -7.33 16.22 -8.58
CA PHE A 110 -6.11 16.86 -8.05
C PHE A 110 -5.05 16.93 -9.14
N ARG A 111 -4.28 18.02 -9.18
CA ARG A 111 -3.29 18.26 -10.25
C ARG A 111 -1.90 18.58 -9.73
N ASN A 112 -1.79 19.22 -8.57
CA ASN A 112 -0.50 19.60 -7.98
C ASN A 112 -0.07 18.53 -6.96
N ILE A 113 0.37 17.38 -7.45
CA ILE A 113 0.86 16.28 -6.62
C ILE A 113 2.39 16.23 -6.75
N PHE A 114 3.09 16.46 -5.64
CA PHE A 114 4.54 16.43 -5.53
C PHE A 114 4.94 15.11 -4.87
N LEU A 115 5.87 14.40 -5.51
CA LEU A 115 6.26 13.06 -5.10
C LEU A 115 7.66 13.09 -4.51
N VAL A 116 7.88 12.36 -3.40
CA VAL A 116 9.23 12.18 -2.86
C VAL A 116 10.01 11.21 -3.75
N GLU A 117 10.76 11.74 -4.70
CA GLU A 117 11.37 10.97 -5.81
C GLU A 117 12.21 9.77 -5.35
N ASP A 118 13.06 9.95 -4.34
CA ASP A 118 13.93 8.89 -3.80
C ASP A 118 13.14 7.70 -3.21
N GLN A 119 11.86 7.90 -2.88
CA GLN A 119 11.00 6.90 -2.23
C GLN A 119 10.02 6.23 -3.21
N LEU A 120 10.03 6.58 -4.51
CA LEU A 120 9.08 6.05 -5.49
C LEU A 120 9.39 4.63 -5.96
N LYS A 121 10.64 4.18 -5.86
CA LYS A 121 10.99 2.81 -6.24
C LYS A 121 10.63 1.87 -5.08
N PRO A 122 9.75 0.86 -5.30
CA PRO A 122 9.47 -0.13 -4.29
C PRO A 122 10.72 -0.88 -3.87
N SER A 123 10.93 -1.02 -2.56
CA SER A 123 12.16 -1.61 -2.00
C SER A 123 11.94 -2.10 -0.58
N GLY A 124 12.09 -3.41 -0.34
CA GLY A 124 12.01 -4.00 0.99
C GLY A 124 13.16 -3.60 1.93
N ASP A 125 14.26 -3.05 1.40
CA ASP A 125 15.38 -2.55 2.19
C ASP A 125 15.15 -1.13 2.77
N PHE A 126 14.07 -0.46 2.38
CA PHE A 126 13.70 0.90 2.82
C PHE A 126 14.87 1.89 2.93
N PRO A 127 15.68 2.10 1.87
CA PRO A 127 17.03 2.69 1.96
C PRO A 127 17.09 4.14 2.47
N THR A 128 15.95 4.83 2.56
CA THR A 128 15.87 6.23 2.99
C THR A 128 15.36 6.42 4.42
N VAL A 129 14.89 5.36 5.08
CA VAL A 129 14.28 5.41 6.41
C VAL A 129 14.76 4.25 7.28
N LYS A 130 14.67 4.41 8.61
CA LYS A 130 14.95 3.31 9.54
C LYS A 130 13.77 2.34 9.67
N SER A 131 12.56 2.89 9.57
CA SER A 131 11.28 2.23 9.73
C SER A 131 10.33 2.86 8.71
N PRO A 132 9.56 2.08 7.93
CA PRO A 132 8.61 2.61 6.97
C PRO A 132 7.24 2.94 7.58
N ASN A 133 7.17 3.21 8.89
CA ASN A 133 5.93 3.52 9.59
C ASN A 133 5.54 5.00 9.43
N PRO A 134 4.48 5.34 8.65
CA PRO A 134 4.06 6.73 8.43
C PRO A 134 3.46 7.41 9.67
N GLU A 135 3.22 6.67 10.76
CA GLU A 135 2.84 7.23 12.06
C GLU A 135 4.04 7.85 12.80
N GLU A 136 5.26 7.53 12.38
CA GLU A 136 6.50 8.08 12.93
C GLU A 136 6.94 9.31 12.12
N PRO A 137 7.11 10.48 12.75
CA PRO A 137 7.53 11.70 12.05
C PRO A 137 8.87 11.56 11.30
N GLU A 138 9.75 10.69 11.78
CA GLU A 138 11.06 10.41 11.17
C GLU A 138 10.91 9.77 9.78
N ALA A 139 9.93 8.90 9.59
CA ALA A 139 9.66 8.26 8.29
C ALA A 139 9.14 9.27 7.25
N LEU A 140 8.48 10.34 7.72
CA LEU A 140 7.94 11.41 6.89
C LEU A 140 8.90 12.60 6.69
N ALA A 141 10.13 12.56 7.23
CA ALA A 141 11.03 13.71 7.23
C ALA A 141 11.28 14.29 5.83
N LYS A 142 11.52 13.44 4.82
CA LYS A 142 11.68 13.86 3.41
C LYS A 142 10.41 14.48 2.83
N ALA A 143 9.24 13.94 3.16
CA ALA A 143 7.96 14.50 2.73
C ALA A 143 7.69 15.85 3.39
N ILE A 144 8.03 16.02 4.67
CA ILE A 144 7.90 17.28 5.40
C ILE A 144 8.82 18.35 4.81
N GLU A 145 10.04 17.99 4.44
CA GLU A 145 10.98 18.88 3.72
C GLU A 145 10.37 19.34 2.39
N LEU A 146 9.93 18.40 1.56
CA LEU A 146 9.30 18.71 0.27
C LEU A 146 8.02 19.55 0.44
N ALA A 147 7.22 19.30 1.48
CA ALA A 147 6.01 20.08 1.77
C ALA A 147 6.34 21.53 2.11
N LYS A 148 7.43 21.79 2.83
CA LYS A 148 7.90 23.16 3.11
C LYS A 148 8.42 23.84 1.84
N GLU A 149 9.16 23.13 1.01
CA GLU A 149 9.72 23.68 -0.25
C GLU A 149 8.64 24.03 -1.27
N THR A 150 7.60 23.21 -1.36
CA THR A 150 6.50 23.38 -2.32
C THR A 150 5.36 24.23 -1.77
N GLU A 151 5.42 24.60 -0.49
CA GLU A 151 4.32 25.21 0.27
C GLU A 151 3.04 24.38 0.11
N ALA A 152 3.14 23.07 0.36
CA ALA A 152 2.04 22.14 0.20
C ALA A 152 0.93 22.37 1.24
N ASP A 153 -0.32 22.19 0.82
CA ASP A 153 -1.49 22.27 1.68
C ASP A 153 -1.72 20.98 2.48
N ILE A 154 -1.27 19.85 1.93
CA ILE A 154 -1.49 18.50 2.47
C ILE A 154 -0.23 17.66 2.25
N LEU A 155 0.19 16.92 3.27
CA LEU A 155 1.15 15.83 3.17
C LEU A 155 0.43 14.50 3.40
N ILE A 156 0.71 13.50 2.55
CA ILE A 156 0.23 12.12 2.70
C ILE A 156 1.44 11.18 2.66
N GLY A 157 1.55 10.31 3.66
CA GLY A 157 2.49 9.18 3.66
C GLY A 157 1.75 7.87 3.89
N THR A 158 2.15 6.78 3.23
CA THR A 158 1.60 5.44 3.50
C THR A 158 2.70 4.47 3.90
N ASP A 159 2.33 3.41 4.61
CA ASP A 159 3.23 2.28 4.86
C ASP A 159 3.33 1.38 3.60
N PRO A 160 4.23 0.37 3.58
CA PRO A 160 4.57 -0.38 2.38
C PRO A 160 3.41 -1.15 1.72
N ASP A 161 2.47 -1.67 2.49
CA ASP A 161 1.25 -2.33 2.00
C ASP A 161 0.03 -1.40 1.94
N ALA A 162 0.22 -0.13 2.25
CA ALA A 162 -0.73 0.95 2.03
C ALA A 162 -2.05 0.83 2.79
N ASP A 163 -2.06 0.11 3.92
CA ASP A 163 -3.23 0.01 4.81
C ASP A 163 -3.20 1.07 5.94
N ARG A 164 -2.08 1.77 6.12
CA ARG A 164 -1.93 2.93 7.01
C ARG A 164 -1.57 4.20 6.28
N LEU A 165 -1.95 5.32 6.88
CA LEU A 165 -1.64 6.63 6.36
C LEU A 165 -1.29 7.63 7.47
N GLY A 166 -0.26 8.43 7.22
CA GLY A 166 0.07 9.64 7.96
C GLY A 166 -0.38 10.87 7.16
N VAL A 167 -1.02 11.83 7.82
CA VAL A 167 -1.45 13.11 7.21
C VAL A 167 -0.87 14.27 8.01
N GLY A 168 -0.37 15.28 7.31
CA GLY A 168 0.19 16.50 7.91
C GLY A 168 -0.05 17.75 7.08
#